data_AF-A0A7C5SB37-F1
#
_entry.id   AF-A0A7C5SB37-F1
#
_cell.length_a   1.000
_cell.length_b   1.000
_cell.length_c   1.000
_cell.angle_alpha   90.00
_cell.angle_beta   90.00
_cell.angle_gamma   90.00
#
_symmetry.space_group_name_H-M   'P 1'
#
loop_
_entity.id
_entity.type
_entity.pdbx_description
1 polymer ?
#
loop_
_entity_poly.entity_id
_entity_poly.type
_entity_poly.pdbx_seq_one_letter_code
_entity_poly.pdbx_strand_id
1 'polypeptide(L)'
;MIGKRVIRYVLIPVLLLASFLTRDLYADRQGPAVEKISPQTQACIGCHSIYTPGIVKDWLTGRHSRTTPQEALQKPKLERRMSAKEVPDNYAKYVVGCYECHSQNPDRHKDNFQHMGYRINVIVSPDDCKTCHPVEVTEYSRSKKAYAVKNLLGNPVYHTLVRTATGLKDYNDGKIITKDPSYETLHETCLGCHGTELKVRGMKKVKTAMGEIEVPDIPHWSNQGVGRINPDGSRGACTSCHPRHSFSIEIARKPYTCAQCHLAPDVPAWNVYKESKHGNIYLSRKEKWNFSAVPWTVGKDFTAPTCAACHSSLLVTPDGEVVAERTHDFGSRLWVRLFGLIYAHPQPRSGDTTIIKNRDGLPLPTTFMNEPASEYLITREEQERRKDGMKKICNTCHSTDWINTHFAKMDSTIKETNEMTLTATKLMMDAWKRGIEDNTNPFDEGIEKLWIKQWLFYSSSIRYASAMTGAPDYTSFKLGWWELSHNLQMMKDAIEMKSLLKEKKE
;
A
#
# COMPACT_ATOMS: atom_id res chain seq x y z
N MET A 1 -65.92 48.57 31.35
CA MET A 1 -64.52 48.18 31.66
C MET A 1 -63.97 47.35 30.51
N ILE A 2 -63.04 47.96 29.74
CA ILE A 2 -61.82 47.37 29.14
C ILE A 2 -62.01 45.96 28.52
N GLY A 3 -62.09 45.75 27.21
CA GLY A 3 -61.13 46.15 26.16
C GLY A 3 -60.43 44.88 25.64
N LYS A 4 -60.86 44.31 24.50
CA LYS A 4 -60.16 43.21 23.81
C LYS A 4 -59.62 43.67 22.47
N ARG A 5 -58.30 43.62 22.36
CA ARG A 5 -57.47 44.02 21.22
C ARG A 5 -57.68 43.12 20.00
N VAL A 6 -57.78 43.76 18.85
CA VAL A 6 -57.67 43.17 17.50
C VAL A 6 -56.19 42.93 17.20
N ILE A 7 -55.81 41.70 16.85
CA ILE A 7 -54.48 41.38 16.30
C ILE A 7 -54.67 41.03 14.82
N ARG A 8 -54.10 41.87 13.94
CA ARG A 8 -53.96 41.64 12.50
C ARG A 8 -52.83 40.62 12.27
N TYR A 9 -53.11 39.54 11.55
CA TYR A 9 -52.08 38.68 10.98
C TYR A 9 -51.54 39.30 9.69
N VAL A 10 -50.24 39.58 9.67
CA VAL A 10 -49.49 39.94 8.46
C VAL A 10 -48.93 38.65 7.87
N LEU A 11 -49.42 38.26 6.69
CA LEU A 11 -48.83 37.22 5.85
C LEU A 11 -47.54 37.76 5.22
N ILE A 12 -46.39 37.22 5.60
CA ILE A 12 -45.10 37.45 4.93
C ILE A 12 -44.87 36.28 3.97
N PRO A 13 -44.65 36.51 2.66
CA PRO A 13 -44.30 35.43 1.73
C PRO A 13 -42.81 35.10 1.88
N VAL A 14 -42.49 33.95 2.47
CA VAL A 14 -41.16 33.32 2.41
C VAL A 14 -41.08 32.53 1.12
N LEU A 15 -40.70 33.19 0.03
CA LEU A 15 -40.37 32.56 -1.25
C LEU A 15 -39.20 33.35 -1.83
N LEU A 16 -38.11 32.63 -2.17
CA LEU A 16 -36.86 33.08 -2.81
C LEU A 16 -35.59 33.12 -1.93
N LEU A 17 -35.22 32.00 -1.29
CA LEU A 17 -33.84 31.78 -0.83
C LEU A 17 -33.41 30.30 -0.84
N ALA A 18 -34.00 29.48 -1.71
CA ALA A 18 -33.68 28.05 -1.84
C ALA A 18 -32.99 27.66 -3.17
N SER A 19 -32.65 28.63 -4.03
CA SER A 19 -32.14 28.37 -5.39
C SER A 19 -30.62 28.45 -5.55
N PHE A 20 -29.86 28.83 -4.51
CA PHE A 20 -28.39 28.93 -4.60
C PHE A 20 -27.62 27.76 -3.94
N LEU A 21 -28.25 26.99 -3.04
CA LEU A 21 -27.60 25.85 -2.37
C LEU A 21 -27.77 24.51 -3.11
N THR A 22 -28.57 24.45 -4.18
CA THR A 22 -28.84 23.23 -4.94
C THR A 22 -28.01 23.11 -6.21
N ARG A 23 -27.36 24.17 -6.69
CA ARG A 23 -26.54 24.12 -7.92
C ARG A 23 -25.29 23.27 -7.78
N ASP A 24 -24.59 23.33 -6.65
CA ASP A 24 -23.36 22.55 -6.44
C ASP A 24 -23.61 21.06 -6.16
N LEU A 25 -24.78 20.71 -5.62
CA LEU A 25 -25.17 19.30 -5.41
C LEU A 25 -25.74 18.63 -6.67
N TYR A 26 -26.24 19.42 -7.63
CA TYR A 26 -26.74 18.90 -8.91
C TYR A 26 -25.66 18.77 -10.01
N ALA A 27 -24.57 19.53 -9.93
CA ALA A 27 -23.47 19.45 -10.89
C ALA A 27 -22.75 18.08 -10.88
N ASP A 28 -22.86 17.32 -9.79
CA ASP A 28 -22.14 16.04 -9.61
C ASP A 28 -22.83 14.83 -10.31
N ARG A 29 -24.00 15.04 -10.93
CA ARG A 29 -24.80 13.98 -11.59
C ARG A 29 -24.84 14.02 -13.12
N GLN A 30 -24.24 15.03 -13.76
CA GLN A 30 -24.19 15.06 -15.23
C GLN A 30 -22.92 14.33 -15.72
N GLY A 31 -23.09 13.40 -16.66
CA GLY A 31 -21.97 12.75 -17.33
C GLY A 31 -21.10 13.75 -18.11
N PRO A 32 -19.93 13.35 -18.62
CA PRO A 32 -19.10 14.22 -19.45
C PRO A 32 -19.90 14.87 -20.57
N ALA A 33 -19.59 16.14 -20.84
CA ALA A 33 -20.03 16.77 -22.07
C ALA A 33 -19.49 15.93 -23.25
N VAL A 34 -20.39 15.47 -24.12
CA VAL A 34 -20.08 14.52 -25.21
C VAL A 34 -18.94 15.04 -26.10
N GLU A 35 -18.90 16.35 -26.33
CA GLU A 35 -17.85 17.06 -27.09
C GLU A 35 -16.44 16.90 -26.51
N LYS A 36 -16.30 16.61 -25.21
CA LYS A 36 -15.02 16.39 -24.54
C LYS A 36 -14.56 14.93 -24.58
N ILE A 37 -15.40 14.01 -25.08
CA ILE A 37 -15.05 12.60 -25.25
C ILE A 37 -14.49 12.41 -26.65
N SER A 38 -13.30 11.81 -26.78
CA SER A 38 -12.71 11.54 -28.10
C SER A 38 -13.61 10.60 -28.93
N PRO A 39 -13.62 10.72 -30.27
CA PRO A 39 -14.37 9.82 -31.14
C PRO A 39 -14.06 8.33 -30.87
N GLN A 40 -12.81 8.02 -30.56
CA GLN A 40 -12.35 6.67 -30.23
C GLN A 40 -12.97 6.18 -28.92
N THR A 41 -12.92 6.98 -27.84
CA THR A 41 -13.55 6.61 -26.57
C THR A 41 -15.08 6.51 -26.72
N GLN A 42 -15.72 7.36 -27.54
CA GLN A 42 -17.15 7.23 -27.83
C GLN A 42 -17.48 5.87 -28.47
N ALA A 43 -16.67 5.41 -29.43
CA ALA A 43 -16.81 4.08 -30.03
C ALA A 43 -16.64 2.96 -28.98
N CYS A 44 -15.63 3.07 -28.09
CA CYS A 44 -15.45 2.13 -26.98
C CYS A 44 -16.69 2.07 -26.08
N ILE A 45 -17.20 3.23 -25.66
CA ILE A 45 -18.38 3.34 -24.78
C ILE A 45 -19.62 2.76 -25.43
N GLY A 46 -19.83 2.97 -26.75
CA GLY A 46 -20.99 2.45 -27.48
C GLY A 46 -21.14 0.93 -27.35
N CYS A 47 -20.03 0.19 -27.34
CA CYS A 47 -20.01 -1.26 -27.14
C CYS A 47 -19.95 -1.64 -25.65
N HIS A 48 -19.01 -1.08 -24.90
CA HIS A 48 -18.75 -1.47 -23.51
C HIS A 48 -19.86 -1.08 -22.53
N SER A 49 -20.74 -0.13 -22.89
CA SER A 49 -21.95 0.15 -22.09
C SER A 49 -22.95 -1.00 -22.10
N ILE A 50 -22.88 -1.88 -23.10
CA ILE A 50 -23.74 -3.05 -23.24
C ILE A 50 -23.05 -4.27 -22.62
N TYR A 51 -21.79 -4.52 -23.00
CA TYR A 51 -21.10 -5.78 -22.64
C TYR A 51 -20.33 -5.74 -21.32
N THR A 52 -19.90 -4.55 -20.87
CA THR A 52 -19.22 -4.37 -19.58
C THR A 52 -19.73 -3.11 -18.86
N PRO A 53 -21.04 -2.99 -18.61
CA PRO A 53 -21.64 -1.75 -18.11
C PRO A 53 -21.01 -1.25 -16.80
N GLY A 54 -20.56 -2.17 -15.94
CA GLY A 54 -19.87 -1.82 -14.69
C GLY A 54 -18.59 -1.02 -14.90
N ILE A 55 -17.79 -1.32 -15.93
CA ILE A 55 -16.56 -0.58 -16.25
C ILE A 55 -16.88 0.84 -16.66
N VAL A 56 -17.85 1.01 -17.57
CA VAL A 56 -18.24 2.35 -18.06
C VAL A 56 -18.85 3.16 -16.93
N LYS A 57 -19.76 2.57 -16.14
CA LYS A 57 -20.39 3.26 -15.00
C LYS A 57 -19.38 3.65 -13.93
N ASP A 58 -18.40 2.80 -13.63
CA ASP A 58 -17.35 3.13 -12.66
C ASP A 58 -16.44 4.26 -13.16
N TRP A 59 -16.01 4.23 -14.43
CA TRP A 59 -15.25 5.34 -15.05
C TRP A 59 -15.99 6.68 -14.97
N LEU A 60 -17.30 6.69 -15.22
CA LEU A 60 -18.15 7.90 -15.13
C LEU A 60 -18.20 8.52 -13.71
N THR A 61 -17.90 7.74 -12.66
CA THR A 61 -17.77 8.28 -11.30
C THR A 61 -16.42 8.94 -11.05
N GLY A 62 -15.41 8.59 -11.85
CA GLY A 62 -14.04 9.06 -11.71
C GLY A 62 -13.81 10.44 -12.34
N ARG A 63 -12.83 11.18 -11.80
CA ARG A 63 -12.45 12.52 -12.32
C ARG A 63 -11.92 12.46 -13.76
N HIS A 64 -11.27 11.36 -14.14
CA HIS A 64 -10.78 11.15 -15.50
C HIS A 64 -11.89 11.25 -16.56
N SER A 65 -13.14 10.93 -16.22
CA SER A 65 -14.27 11.09 -17.14
C SER A 65 -14.79 12.52 -17.25
N ARG A 66 -14.31 13.46 -16.43
CA ARG A 66 -14.94 14.80 -16.28
C ARG A 66 -14.01 15.97 -16.52
N THR A 67 -12.71 15.74 -16.50
CA THR A 67 -11.69 16.81 -16.57
C THR A 67 -10.67 16.46 -17.64
N THR A 68 -10.45 17.37 -18.58
CA THR A 68 -9.39 17.22 -19.59
C THR A 68 -8.02 17.60 -19.00
N PRO A 69 -6.89 17.10 -19.54
CA PRO A 69 -5.57 17.55 -19.12
C PRO A 69 -5.38 19.07 -19.26
N GLN A 70 -5.93 19.70 -20.30
CA GLN A 70 -5.87 21.14 -20.48
C GLN A 70 -6.58 21.91 -19.35
N GLU A 71 -7.78 21.47 -18.95
CA GLU A 71 -8.50 22.04 -17.80
C GLU A 71 -7.74 21.82 -16.49
N ALA A 72 -7.13 20.64 -16.33
CA ALA A 72 -6.32 20.34 -15.15
C ALA A 72 -5.09 21.26 -15.03
N LEU A 73 -4.42 21.58 -16.14
CA LEU A 73 -3.25 22.46 -16.16
C LEU A 73 -3.55 23.90 -15.71
N GLN A 74 -4.78 24.37 -15.93
CA GLN A 74 -5.24 25.70 -15.52
C GLN A 74 -5.45 25.83 -14.00
N LYS A 75 -5.51 24.72 -13.26
CA LYS A 75 -5.69 24.76 -11.81
C LYS A 75 -4.43 25.26 -11.09
N PRO A 76 -4.58 25.99 -9.97
CA PRO A 76 -3.46 26.33 -9.11
C PRO A 76 -2.63 25.10 -8.73
N LYS A 77 -1.31 25.27 -8.58
CA LYS A 77 -0.35 24.16 -8.38
C LYS A 77 -0.76 23.18 -7.27
N LEU A 78 -1.25 23.68 -6.14
CA LEU A 78 -1.65 22.84 -4.99
C LEU A 78 -2.99 22.12 -5.18
N GLU A 79 -3.88 22.66 -6.01
CA GLU A 79 -5.17 22.06 -6.36
C GLU A 79 -5.06 21.06 -7.53
N ARG A 80 -4.00 21.21 -8.32
CA ARG A 80 -3.76 20.41 -9.50
C ARG A 80 -3.48 18.94 -9.14
N ARG A 81 -4.18 18.04 -9.83
CA ARG A 81 -4.05 16.57 -9.68
C ARG A 81 -3.28 15.93 -10.84
N MET A 82 -2.52 16.75 -11.55
CA MET A 82 -1.69 16.37 -12.68
C MET A 82 -0.32 17.03 -12.50
N SER A 83 0.75 16.29 -12.76
CA SER A 83 2.11 16.75 -12.53
C SER A 83 2.89 17.04 -13.81
N ALA A 84 2.37 16.60 -14.97
CA ALA A 84 2.89 16.98 -16.26
C ALA A 84 2.83 18.50 -16.45
N LYS A 85 3.82 19.04 -17.15
CA LYS A 85 3.84 20.46 -17.55
C LYS A 85 3.06 20.67 -18.85
N GLU A 86 3.14 19.69 -19.73
CA GLU A 86 2.49 19.66 -21.04
C GLU A 86 2.01 18.23 -21.30
N VAL A 87 0.94 18.09 -22.08
CA VAL A 87 0.35 16.81 -22.48
C VAL A 87 0.14 16.86 -24.01
N PRO A 88 0.42 15.78 -24.75
CA PRO A 88 0.25 15.75 -26.20
C PRO A 88 -1.14 16.23 -26.66
N ASP A 89 -1.19 16.99 -27.76
CA ASP A 89 -2.42 17.64 -28.24
C ASP A 89 -3.58 16.67 -28.50
N ASN A 90 -3.26 15.44 -28.93
CA ASN A 90 -4.22 14.38 -29.17
C ASN A 90 -4.92 13.89 -27.89
N TYR A 91 -4.40 14.22 -26.71
CA TYR A 91 -5.01 13.90 -25.42
C TYR A 91 -5.45 15.16 -24.64
N ALA A 92 -4.77 16.29 -24.82
CA ALA A 92 -4.95 17.47 -24.00
C ALA A 92 -6.39 18.02 -23.96
N LYS A 93 -7.10 17.91 -25.10
CA LYS A 93 -8.46 18.47 -25.29
C LYS A 93 -9.58 17.51 -24.91
N TYR A 94 -9.28 16.24 -24.65
CA TYR A 94 -10.27 15.23 -24.32
C TYR A 94 -10.21 14.85 -22.85
N VAL A 95 -11.32 14.36 -22.31
CA VAL A 95 -11.31 13.66 -21.02
C VAL A 95 -10.48 12.38 -21.14
N VAL A 96 -9.91 11.92 -20.04
CA VAL A 96 -9.10 10.69 -20.03
C VAL A 96 -10.04 9.48 -20.07
N GLY A 97 -10.38 9.06 -21.30
CA GLY A 97 -11.29 7.97 -21.59
C GLY A 97 -10.61 6.62 -21.78
N CYS A 98 -11.38 5.67 -22.33
CA CYS A 98 -10.90 4.31 -22.60
C CYS A 98 -9.68 4.33 -23.52
N TYR A 99 -9.79 5.03 -24.65
CA TYR A 99 -8.75 5.08 -25.65
C TYR A 99 -7.53 5.89 -25.18
N GLU A 100 -7.75 6.98 -24.44
CA GLU A 100 -6.66 7.85 -23.95
C GLU A 100 -5.70 7.11 -23.01
N CYS A 101 -6.15 6.06 -22.31
CA CYS A 101 -5.31 5.17 -21.51
C CYS A 101 -4.85 3.94 -22.28
N HIS A 102 -5.78 3.20 -22.89
CA HIS A 102 -5.47 1.89 -23.46
C HIS A 102 -4.72 1.95 -24.80
N SER A 103 -4.60 3.11 -25.46
CA SER A 103 -3.84 3.24 -26.72
C SER A 103 -2.42 3.78 -26.56
N GLN A 104 -1.99 4.05 -25.32
CA GLN A 104 -0.69 4.65 -25.05
C GLN A 104 0.46 3.70 -25.43
N ASN A 105 1.56 4.26 -25.93
CA ASN A 105 2.83 3.55 -26.13
C ASN A 105 2.74 2.16 -26.80
N PRO A 106 1.96 1.96 -27.89
CA PRO A 106 1.62 0.63 -28.39
C PRO A 106 2.83 -0.24 -28.72
N ASP A 107 3.92 0.36 -29.22
CA ASP A 107 5.15 -0.35 -29.58
C ASP A 107 5.96 -0.86 -28.38
N ARG A 108 5.69 -0.32 -27.18
CA ARG A 108 6.31 -0.77 -25.93
C ARG A 108 5.52 -1.89 -25.25
N HIS A 109 4.25 -2.06 -25.60
CA HIS A 109 3.35 -3.02 -24.97
C HIS A 109 3.31 -4.35 -25.72
N LYS A 110 3.83 -5.41 -25.08
CA LYS A 110 3.73 -6.77 -25.63
C LYS A 110 2.30 -7.31 -25.66
N ASP A 111 1.39 -6.70 -24.90
CA ASP A 111 -0.04 -7.02 -24.85
C ASP A 111 -0.89 -6.10 -25.74
N ASN A 112 -0.28 -5.30 -26.61
CA ASN A 112 -0.99 -4.51 -27.59
C ASN A 112 -1.61 -5.41 -28.68
N PHE A 113 -2.89 -5.22 -28.97
CA PHE A 113 -3.61 -6.02 -29.98
C PHE A 113 -4.70 -5.22 -30.70
N GLN A 114 -5.16 -5.76 -31.83
CA GLN A 114 -6.27 -5.18 -32.58
C GLN A 114 -7.60 -5.53 -31.91
N HIS A 115 -8.38 -4.52 -31.56
CA HIS A 115 -9.70 -4.66 -30.96
C HIS A 115 -10.69 -3.71 -31.65
N MET A 116 -11.57 -4.27 -32.48
CA MET A 116 -12.67 -3.55 -33.14
C MET A 116 -12.23 -2.28 -33.89
N GLY A 117 -11.15 -2.38 -34.67
CA GLY A 117 -10.62 -1.27 -35.46
C GLY A 117 -9.56 -0.41 -34.76
N TYR A 118 -9.30 -0.64 -33.47
CA TYR A 118 -8.31 0.10 -32.68
C TYR A 118 -7.18 -0.80 -32.21
N ARG A 119 -5.98 -0.24 -32.02
CA ARG A 119 -4.89 -0.91 -31.31
C ARG A 119 -4.90 -0.50 -29.85
N ILE A 120 -5.04 -1.47 -28.95
CA ILE A 120 -5.12 -1.22 -27.50
C ILE A 120 -4.25 -2.20 -26.71
N ASN A 121 -3.79 -1.76 -25.56
CA ASN A 121 -3.14 -2.57 -24.54
C ASN A 121 -4.22 -3.08 -23.57
N VAL A 122 -4.11 -4.33 -23.13
CA VAL A 122 -5.00 -4.86 -22.08
C VAL A 122 -4.64 -4.20 -20.73
N ILE A 123 -3.35 -4.04 -20.47
CA ILE A 123 -2.79 -3.54 -19.22
C ILE A 123 -2.25 -2.13 -19.43
N VAL A 124 -2.88 -1.17 -18.77
CA VAL A 124 -2.35 0.19 -18.62
C VAL A 124 -1.30 0.17 -17.50
N SER A 125 -0.08 0.58 -17.82
CA SER A 125 1.09 0.50 -16.95
C SER A 125 1.41 1.85 -16.26
N PRO A 126 2.32 1.89 -15.28
CA PRO A 126 2.89 3.13 -14.78
C PRO A 126 3.51 4.03 -15.87
N ASP A 127 4.12 3.46 -16.92
CA ASP A 127 4.71 4.26 -18.01
C ASP A 127 3.63 4.95 -18.85
N ASP A 128 2.44 4.36 -19.00
CA ASP A 128 1.28 5.04 -19.61
C ASP A 128 0.76 6.19 -18.71
N CYS A 129 0.69 5.94 -17.39
CA CYS A 129 0.30 6.97 -16.43
C CYS A 129 1.26 8.18 -16.46
N LYS A 130 2.52 7.97 -16.83
CA LYS A 130 3.60 8.95 -16.84
C LYS A 130 3.35 10.11 -17.80
N THR A 131 2.55 9.90 -18.85
CA THR A 131 2.16 10.95 -19.81
C THR A 131 1.52 12.15 -19.10
N CYS A 132 0.69 11.90 -18.07
CA CYS A 132 0.02 12.95 -17.29
C CYS A 132 0.58 13.08 -15.86
N HIS A 133 1.14 12.00 -15.29
CA HIS A 133 1.60 11.92 -13.90
C HIS A 133 3.10 11.58 -13.76
N PRO A 134 4.02 12.33 -14.40
CA PRO A 134 5.44 11.99 -14.40
C PRO A 134 6.09 12.05 -13.01
N VAL A 135 5.65 12.95 -12.13
CA VAL A 135 6.21 13.06 -10.76
C VAL A 135 5.83 11.85 -9.94
N GLU A 136 4.54 11.50 -9.90
CA GLU A 136 4.04 10.36 -9.12
C GLU A 136 4.67 9.05 -9.58
N VAL A 137 4.79 8.84 -10.90
CA VAL A 137 5.44 7.64 -11.46
C VAL A 137 6.92 7.59 -11.09
N THR A 138 7.64 8.71 -11.17
CA THR A 138 9.08 8.76 -10.84
C THR A 138 9.33 8.51 -9.35
N GLU A 139 8.49 9.06 -8.48
CA GLU A 139 8.54 8.80 -7.04
C GLU A 139 8.24 7.33 -6.74
N TYR A 140 7.22 6.77 -7.37
CA TYR A 140 6.84 5.37 -7.16
C TYR A 140 7.91 4.41 -7.67
N SER A 141 8.50 4.66 -8.85
CA SER A 141 9.43 3.75 -9.53
C SER A 141 10.74 3.53 -8.77
N ARG A 142 11.13 4.46 -7.89
CA ARG A 142 12.28 4.31 -6.99
C ARG A 142 11.93 3.73 -5.62
N SER A 143 10.65 3.58 -5.31
CA SER A 143 10.17 3.14 -4.01
C SER A 143 10.35 1.63 -3.80
N LYS A 144 10.44 1.18 -2.55
CA LYS A 144 10.44 -0.26 -2.22
C LYS A 144 9.20 -1.01 -2.73
N LYS A 145 8.07 -0.32 -2.94
CA LYS A 145 6.83 -0.91 -3.46
C LYS A 145 6.99 -1.34 -4.92
N ALA A 146 7.57 -0.49 -5.78
CA ALA A 146 7.86 -0.86 -7.17
C ALA A 146 8.85 -2.03 -7.29
N TYR A 147 9.71 -2.22 -6.29
CA TYR A 147 10.65 -3.34 -6.22
C TYR A 147 10.11 -4.55 -5.44
N ALA A 148 8.85 -4.56 -4.99
CA ALA A 148 8.38 -5.52 -3.99
C ALA A 148 8.56 -7.00 -4.36
N VAL A 149 8.23 -7.40 -5.61
CA VAL A 149 8.46 -8.78 -6.08
C VAL A 149 9.95 -9.09 -6.23
N LYS A 150 10.74 -8.14 -6.75
CA LYS A 150 12.20 -8.29 -6.88
C LYS A 150 12.86 -8.44 -5.52
N ASN A 151 12.50 -7.61 -4.55
CA ASN A 151 13.04 -7.65 -3.19
C ASN A 151 12.72 -8.98 -2.50
N LEU A 152 11.52 -9.53 -2.74
CA LEU A 152 11.07 -10.77 -2.13
C LEU A 152 11.73 -12.00 -2.76
N LEU A 153 11.67 -12.13 -4.09
CA LEU A 153 12.14 -13.33 -4.80
C LEU A 153 13.62 -13.26 -5.20
N GLY A 154 14.17 -12.06 -5.37
CA GLY A 154 15.57 -11.84 -5.72
C GLY A 154 16.52 -11.85 -4.51
N ASN A 155 15.99 -11.91 -3.28
CA ASN A 155 16.77 -12.14 -2.08
C ASN A 155 16.70 -13.63 -1.72
N PRO A 156 17.83 -14.37 -1.68
CA PRO A 156 17.80 -15.81 -1.46
C PRO A 156 17.24 -16.18 -0.08
N VAL A 157 17.49 -15.38 0.96
CA VAL A 157 16.95 -15.65 2.31
C VAL A 157 15.43 -15.50 2.32
N TYR A 158 14.91 -14.42 1.73
CA TYR A 158 13.46 -14.20 1.71
C TYR A 158 12.76 -15.19 0.78
N HIS A 159 13.38 -15.52 -0.35
CA HIS A 159 12.86 -16.53 -1.27
C HIS A 159 12.82 -17.92 -0.61
N THR A 160 13.81 -18.29 0.19
CA THR A 160 13.75 -19.53 1.00
C THR A 160 12.56 -19.49 1.95
N LEU A 161 12.31 -18.38 2.67
CA LEU A 161 11.13 -18.26 3.52
C LEU A 161 9.82 -18.42 2.73
N VAL A 162 9.71 -17.81 1.53
CA VAL A 162 8.55 -17.98 0.65
C VAL A 162 8.34 -19.45 0.29
N ARG A 163 9.38 -20.14 -0.19
CA ARG A 163 9.30 -21.57 -0.54
C ARG A 163 8.97 -22.43 0.66
N THR A 164 9.56 -22.16 1.82
CA THR A 164 9.27 -22.91 3.06
C THR A 164 7.83 -22.70 3.53
N ALA A 165 7.30 -21.48 3.44
CA ALA A 165 5.95 -21.16 3.89
C ALA A 165 4.85 -21.69 2.95
N THR A 166 5.09 -21.69 1.64
CA THR A 166 4.07 -22.03 0.63
C THR A 166 4.26 -23.42 0.01
N GLY A 167 5.42 -24.04 0.18
CA GLY A 167 5.74 -25.33 -0.40
C GLY A 167 4.92 -26.47 0.21
N LEU A 168 4.47 -27.37 -0.66
CA LEU A 168 3.66 -28.53 -0.28
C LEU A 168 4.44 -29.43 0.67
N LYS A 169 3.81 -29.82 1.78
CA LYS A 169 4.41 -30.72 2.77
C LYS A 169 3.98 -32.14 2.48
N ASP A 170 4.97 -33.01 2.31
CA ASP A 170 4.79 -34.45 2.17
C ASP A 170 5.42 -35.15 3.37
N TYR A 171 5.00 -36.37 3.68
CA TYR A 171 5.53 -37.14 4.81
C TYR A 171 5.98 -38.52 4.36
N ASN A 172 7.29 -38.74 4.32
CA ASN A 172 7.91 -39.99 3.91
C ASN A 172 9.02 -40.38 4.89
N ASP A 173 9.10 -41.65 5.27
CA ASP A 173 10.14 -42.22 6.14
C ASP A 173 10.40 -41.42 7.43
N GLY A 174 9.33 -40.97 8.09
CA GLY A 174 9.43 -40.23 9.35
C GLY A 174 9.83 -38.76 9.19
N LYS A 175 9.97 -38.23 7.97
CA LYS A 175 10.41 -36.86 7.68
C LYS A 175 9.35 -36.09 6.91
N ILE A 176 9.24 -34.80 7.22
CA ILE A 176 8.46 -33.86 6.41
C ILE A 176 9.36 -33.36 5.27
N ILE A 177 8.95 -33.59 4.03
CA ILE A 177 9.66 -33.10 2.84
C ILE A 177 8.87 -31.91 2.28
N THR A 178 9.57 -30.83 1.93
CA THR A 178 8.96 -29.67 1.28
C THR A 178 9.17 -29.74 -0.23
N LYS A 179 8.07 -29.78 -0.99
CA LYS A 179 8.07 -29.64 -2.45
C LYS A 179 7.79 -28.20 -2.83
N ASP A 180 8.14 -27.84 -4.07
CA ASP A 180 7.88 -26.50 -4.57
C ASP A 180 6.38 -26.17 -4.63
N PRO A 181 6.00 -24.93 -4.28
CA PRO A 181 4.63 -24.46 -4.49
C PRO A 181 4.34 -24.34 -5.99
N SER A 182 3.07 -24.46 -6.36
CA SER A 182 2.65 -24.05 -7.70
C SER A 182 2.70 -22.52 -7.83
N TYR A 183 2.71 -22.03 -9.07
CA TYR A 183 2.65 -20.59 -9.29
C TYR A 183 1.33 -20.00 -8.77
N GLU A 184 0.23 -20.73 -8.90
CA GLU A 184 -1.10 -20.33 -8.42
C GLU A 184 -1.08 -20.14 -6.90
N THR A 185 -0.45 -21.04 -6.14
CA THR A 185 -0.23 -20.85 -4.70
C THR A 185 0.56 -19.58 -4.40
N LEU A 186 1.64 -19.31 -5.14
CA LEU A 186 2.42 -18.07 -4.98
C LEU A 186 1.60 -16.83 -5.34
N HIS A 187 0.77 -16.89 -6.38
CA HIS A 187 -0.14 -15.83 -6.83
C HIS A 187 -1.16 -15.50 -5.75
N GLU A 188 -1.80 -16.49 -5.16
CA GLU A 188 -2.83 -16.30 -4.13
C GLU A 188 -2.25 -15.85 -2.77
N THR A 189 -0.96 -16.09 -2.53
CA THR A 189 -0.29 -15.75 -1.26
C THR A 189 0.60 -14.51 -1.42
N CYS A 190 1.93 -14.70 -1.48
CA CYS A 190 2.91 -13.62 -1.39
C CYS A 190 2.80 -12.66 -2.58
N LEU A 191 2.63 -13.18 -3.80
CA LEU A 191 2.59 -12.39 -5.03
C LEU A 191 1.25 -11.64 -5.20
N GLY A 192 0.21 -12.02 -4.45
CA GLY A 192 -1.05 -11.28 -4.38
C GLY A 192 -0.82 -9.84 -3.90
N CYS A 193 0.07 -9.65 -2.94
CA CYS A 193 0.47 -8.33 -2.43
C CYS A 193 1.73 -7.78 -3.12
N HIS A 194 2.74 -8.61 -3.36
CA HIS A 194 4.04 -8.17 -3.87
C HIS A 194 4.08 -7.95 -5.39
N GLY A 195 3.24 -8.64 -6.14
CA GLY A 195 3.14 -8.54 -7.59
C GLY A 195 3.62 -9.80 -8.32
N THR A 196 3.05 -10.05 -9.50
CA THR A 196 3.49 -11.09 -10.44
C THR A 196 4.28 -10.48 -11.61
N GLU A 197 4.96 -11.33 -12.39
CA GLU A 197 5.51 -10.95 -13.69
C GLU A 197 4.50 -11.32 -14.79
N LEU A 198 4.02 -10.32 -15.53
CA LEU A 198 3.06 -10.53 -16.61
C LEU A 198 3.80 -10.76 -17.94
N LYS A 199 3.71 -11.99 -18.45
CA LYS A 199 4.27 -12.38 -19.75
C LYS A 199 3.14 -12.67 -20.74
N VAL A 200 3.25 -12.12 -21.95
CA VAL A 200 2.33 -12.42 -23.05
C VAL A 200 2.83 -13.65 -23.78
N ARG A 201 2.01 -14.71 -23.87
CA ARG A 201 2.36 -15.99 -24.52
C ARG A 201 1.95 -16.07 -25.99
N GLY A 202 1.30 -15.03 -26.50
CA GLY A 202 0.68 -14.97 -27.81
C GLY A 202 -0.75 -14.52 -27.69
N MET A 203 -1.59 -14.96 -28.61
CA MET A 203 -3.01 -14.66 -28.61
C MET A 203 -3.83 -15.91 -28.27
N LYS A 204 -5.01 -15.71 -27.69
CA LYS A 204 -6.01 -16.76 -27.47
C LYS A 204 -7.38 -16.30 -27.94
N LYS A 205 -8.18 -17.26 -28.37
CA LYS A 205 -9.58 -17.01 -28.71
C LYS A 205 -10.46 -17.15 -27.48
N VAL A 206 -11.38 -16.21 -27.30
CA VAL A 206 -12.37 -16.23 -26.23
C VAL A 206 -13.77 -16.05 -26.82
N LYS A 207 -14.71 -16.86 -26.35
CA LYS A 207 -16.12 -16.74 -26.73
C LYS A 207 -16.75 -15.62 -25.91
N THR A 208 -17.43 -14.71 -26.60
CA THR A 208 -18.16 -13.59 -26.01
C THR A 208 -19.59 -13.57 -26.52
N ALA A 209 -20.44 -12.70 -25.95
CA ALA A 209 -21.79 -12.47 -26.45
C ALA A 209 -21.84 -11.92 -27.89
N MET A 210 -20.74 -11.33 -28.39
CA MET A 210 -20.60 -10.85 -29.77
C MET A 210 -20.03 -11.89 -30.74
N GLY A 211 -19.69 -13.08 -30.24
CA GLY A 211 -18.94 -14.09 -30.97
C GLY A 211 -17.52 -14.28 -30.44
N GLU A 212 -16.73 -15.01 -31.20
CA GLU A 212 -15.33 -15.30 -30.86
C GLU A 212 -14.45 -14.09 -31.17
N ILE A 213 -13.66 -13.66 -30.19
CA ILE A 213 -12.65 -12.61 -30.37
C ILE A 213 -11.28 -13.15 -29.98
N GLU A 214 -10.23 -12.55 -30.54
CA GLU A 214 -8.85 -12.86 -30.21
C GLU A 214 -8.31 -11.82 -29.22
N VAL A 215 -7.72 -12.27 -28.12
CA VAL A 215 -7.17 -11.43 -27.04
C VAL A 215 -5.78 -11.94 -26.64
N PRO A 216 -4.89 -11.09 -26.09
CA PRO A 216 -3.60 -11.54 -25.60
C PRO A 216 -3.75 -12.62 -24.53
N ASP A 217 -2.95 -13.69 -24.62
CA ASP A 217 -2.85 -14.68 -23.58
C ASP A 217 -1.81 -14.24 -22.54
N ILE A 218 -2.32 -13.75 -21.42
CA ILE A 218 -1.54 -13.22 -20.30
C ILE A 218 -1.79 -14.12 -19.09
N PRO A 219 -1.06 -15.24 -18.92
CA PRO A 219 -1.11 -16.03 -17.70
C PRO A 219 -0.85 -15.15 -16.47
N HIS A 220 -1.49 -15.50 -15.36
CA HIS A 220 -1.32 -14.81 -14.07
C HIS A 220 -1.85 -13.35 -14.05
N TRP A 221 -2.55 -12.93 -15.10
CA TRP A 221 -3.50 -11.82 -15.04
C TRP A 221 -4.85 -12.35 -14.51
N SER A 222 -5.51 -11.73 -13.53
CA SER A 222 -5.24 -10.40 -12.96
C SER A 222 -4.37 -10.40 -11.70
N ASN A 223 -3.53 -9.36 -11.57
CA ASN A 223 -2.72 -9.09 -10.36
C ASN A 223 -2.60 -7.57 -10.15
N GLN A 224 -2.69 -7.13 -8.89
CA GLN A 224 -2.56 -5.72 -8.50
C GLN A 224 -1.52 -5.52 -7.38
N GLY A 225 -0.59 -6.47 -7.25
CA GLY A 225 0.48 -6.35 -6.29
C GLY A 225 1.39 -5.18 -6.63
N VAL A 226 1.90 -4.52 -5.59
CA VAL A 226 2.55 -3.20 -5.69
C VAL A 226 3.84 -3.18 -6.51
N GLY A 227 4.49 -4.34 -6.69
CA GLY A 227 5.70 -4.51 -7.48
C GLY A 227 5.52 -5.31 -8.76
N ARG A 228 4.28 -5.45 -9.27
CA ARG A 228 3.98 -6.19 -10.51
C ARG A 228 4.90 -5.75 -11.65
N ILE A 229 5.46 -6.69 -12.41
CA ILE A 229 6.24 -6.40 -13.61
C ILE A 229 5.29 -6.47 -14.82
N ASN A 230 5.20 -5.36 -15.55
CA ASN A 230 4.25 -5.17 -16.64
C ASN A 230 4.82 -5.62 -18.00
N PRO A 231 3.97 -5.85 -19.01
CA PRO A 231 4.41 -6.28 -20.35
C PRO A 231 5.38 -5.32 -21.05
N ASP A 232 5.35 -4.03 -20.70
CA ASP A 232 6.25 -2.98 -21.18
C ASP A 232 7.57 -2.85 -20.40
N GLY A 233 7.77 -3.72 -19.40
CA GLY A 233 8.93 -3.73 -18.50
C GLY A 233 8.86 -2.75 -17.33
N SER A 234 7.85 -1.88 -17.27
CA SER A 234 7.63 -0.99 -16.14
C SER A 234 7.23 -1.80 -14.88
N ARG A 235 7.38 -1.19 -13.70
CA ARG A 235 7.12 -1.85 -12.41
C ARG A 235 6.08 -1.12 -11.60
N GLY A 236 5.12 -1.89 -11.10
CA GLY A 236 4.06 -1.44 -10.22
C GLY A 236 2.67 -1.57 -10.83
N ALA A 237 1.68 -1.50 -9.95
CA ALA A 237 0.28 -1.41 -10.31
C ALA A 237 -0.30 -0.12 -9.73
N CYS A 238 -0.54 0.89 -10.58
CA CYS A 238 -1.14 2.16 -10.14
C CYS A 238 -2.57 2.00 -9.60
N THR A 239 -3.18 0.82 -9.71
CA THR A 239 -4.53 0.53 -9.20
C THR A 239 -4.55 -0.08 -7.81
N SER A 240 -3.41 -0.34 -7.15
CA SER A 240 -3.39 -0.97 -5.82
C SER A 240 -4.05 -0.13 -4.72
N CYS A 241 -4.11 1.20 -4.89
CA CYS A 241 -4.63 2.12 -3.86
C CYS A 241 -5.85 2.94 -4.32
N HIS A 242 -5.89 3.33 -5.59
CA HIS A 242 -7.07 3.92 -6.23
C HIS A 242 -7.45 3.01 -7.41
N PRO A 243 -8.29 1.99 -7.16
CA PRO A 243 -8.61 0.99 -8.16
C PRO A 243 -9.18 1.58 -9.45
N ARG A 244 -8.93 0.88 -10.56
CA ARG A 244 -9.64 1.12 -11.81
C ARG A 244 -11.13 0.77 -11.61
N HIS A 245 -12.07 1.44 -12.28
CA HIS A 245 -11.90 2.49 -13.28
C HIS A 245 -12.32 3.88 -12.78
N SER A 246 -12.77 4.01 -11.52
CA SER A 246 -13.03 5.33 -10.89
C SER A 246 -11.75 6.10 -10.54
N PHE A 247 -10.63 5.43 -10.26
CA PHE A 247 -9.36 6.03 -9.85
C PHE A 247 -9.51 7.08 -8.72
N SER A 248 -10.40 6.77 -7.76
CA SER A 248 -10.82 7.72 -6.73
C SER A 248 -9.74 7.96 -5.67
N ILE A 249 -9.33 9.22 -5.51
CA ILE A 249 -8.45 9.64 -4.40
C ILE A 249 -9.11 9.46 -3.03
N GLU A 250 -10.45 9.47 -2.99
CA GLU A 250 -11.18 9.19 -1.76
C GLU A 250 -10.96 7.73 -1.32
N ILE A 251 -11.00 6.77 -2.26
CA ILE A 251 -10.65 5.37 -1.97
C ILE A 251 -9.19 5.30 -1.51
N ALA A 252 -8.26 5.99 -2.20
CA ALA A 252 -6.85 6.02 -1.83
C ALA A 252 -6.60 6.58 -0.42
N ARG A 253 -7.44 7.52 0.05
CA ARG A 253 -7.33 8.14 1.37
C ARG A 253 -8.04 7.37 2.46
N LYS A 254 -9.00 6.51 2.12
CA LYS A 254 -9.67 5.65 3.08
C LYS A 254 -8.78 4.44 3.43
N PRO A 255 -8.59 4.13 4.72
CA PRO A 255 -7.67 3.10 5.19
C PRO A 255 -7.98 1.68 4.66
N TYR A 256 -9.22 1.43 4.24
CA TYR A 256 -9.64 0.14 3.68
C TYR A 256 -8.83 -0.28 2.45
N THR A 257 -8.38 0.66 1.61
CA THR A 257 -7.55 0.29 0.45
C THR A 257 -6.18 -0.24 0.86
N CYS A 258 -5.64 0.20 2.00
CA CYS A 258 -4.36 -0.28 2.53
C CYS A 258 -4.54 -1.66 3.17
N ALA A 259 -5.73 -1.95 3.69
CA ALA A 259 -6.09 -3.19 4.38
C ALA A 259 -6.15 -4.41 3.45
N GLN A 260 -6.03 -4.25 2.12
CA GLN A 260 -5.84 -5.41 1.24
C GLN A 260 -4.52 -6.14 1.55
N CYS A 261 -3.46 -5.41 1.92
CA CYS A 261 -2.11 -5.96 2.07
C CYS A 261 -1.50 -5.76 3.46
N HIS A 262 -1.97 -4.76 4.23
CA HIS A 262 -1.40 -4.43 5.54
C HIS A 262 -2.25 -4.97 6.68
N LEU A 263 -2.21 -6.30 6.87
CA LEU A 263 -3.00 -7.06 7.85
C LEU A 263 -2.12 -7.85 8.81
N ALA A 264 -2.72 -8.28 9.93
CA ALA A 264 -2.13 -9.24 10.82
C ALA A 264 -1.92 -10.60 10.13
N PRO A 265 -0.90 -11.39 10.54
CA PRO A 265 -0.05 -11.18 11.72
C PRO A 265 1.26 -10.43 11.48
N ASP A 266 1.74 -10.35 10.24
CA ASP A 266 3.09 -9.88 9.90
C ASP A 266 3.19 -8.37 9.69
N VAL A 267 2.14 -7.73 9.14
CA VAL A 267 2.10 -6.29 8.86
C VAL A 267 0.80 -5.62 9.33
N PRO A 268 0.46 -5.67 10.63
CA PRO A 268 -0.88 -5.41 11.18
C PRO A 268 -1.30 -3.93 11.21
N ALA A 269 -0.88 -3.10 10.25
CA ALA A 269 -1.14 -1.66 10.28
C ALA A 269 -2.64 -1.34 10.24
N TRP A 270 -3.44 -2.05 9.45
CA TRP A 270 -4.89 -1.88 9.46
C TRP A 270 -5.48 -2.23 10.83
N ASN A 271 -5.08 -3.37 11.39
CA ASN A 271 -5.63 -3.85 12.65
C ASN A 271 -5.30 -2.89 13.80
N VAL A 272 -4.05 -2.45 13.86
CA VAL A 272 -3.57 -1.43 14.81
C VAL A 272 -4.32 -0.11 14.63
N TYR A 273 -4.42 0.38 13.38
CA TYR A 273 -5.14 1.60 13.09
C TYR A 273 -6.61 1.50 13.52
N LYS A 274 -7.27 0.39 13.19
CA LYS A 274 -8.68 0.15 13.52
C LYS A 274 -8.94 0.20 15.03
N GLU A 275 -8.01 -0.33 15.84
CA GLU A 275 -8.11 -0.30 17.31
C GLU A 275 -7.82 1.10 17.90
N SER A 276 -6.96 1.88 17.24
CA SER A 276 -6.57 3.23 17.66
C SER A 276 -7.72 4.20 17.81
N LYS A 277 -7.52 5.22 18.65
CA LYS A 277 -8.45 6.36 18.72
C LYS A 277 -8.56 7.09 17.38
N HIS A 278 -7.50 7.16 16.57
CA HIS A 278 -7.58 7.71 15.21
C HIS A 278 -8.56 6.90 14.34
N GLY A 279 -8.42 5.57 14.33
CA GLY A 279 -9.32 4.69 13.58
C GLY A 279 -10.75 4.68 14.10
N ASN A 280 -10.93 4.69 15.42
CA ASN A 280 -12.25 4.79 16.05
C ASN A 280 -12.97 6.08 15.63
N ILE A 281 -12.29 7.24 15.72
CA ILE A 281 -12.86 8.52 15.29
C ILE A 281 -13.17 8.51 13.79
N TYR A 282 -12.26 8.00 12.95
CA TYR A 282 -12.52 7.82 11.52
C TYR A 282 -13.77 6.98 11.28
N LEU A 283 -13.88 5.79 11.89
CA LEU A 283 -15.02 4.91 11.69
C LEU A 283 -16.34 5.56 12.10
N SER A 284 -16.33 6.35 13.18
CA SER A 284 -17.49 7.06 13.70
C SER A 284 -17.85 8.34 12.94
N ARG A 285 -16.90 9.02 12.28
CA ARG A 285 -17.11 10.37 11.72
C ARG A 285 -16.81 10.54 10.24
N LYS A 286 -16.25 9.54 9.56
CA LYS A 286 -15.81 9.62 8.15
C LYS A 286 -16.86 10.17 7.19
N GLU A 287 -18.15 9.92 7.40
CA GLU A 287 -19.22 10.40 6.50
C GLU A 287 -19.35 11.95 6.51
N LYS A 288 -18.78 12.62 7.51
CA LYS A 288 -18.76 14.09 7.61
C LYS A 288 -17.51 14.73 7.00
N TRP A 289 -16.58 13.93 6.47
CA TRP A 289 -15.29 14.39 6.00
C TRP A 289 -15.23 14.48 4.48
N ASN A 290 -14.41 15.39 3.96
CA ASN A 290 -14.18 15.52 2.53
C ASN A 290 -12.88 14.81 2.14
N PHE A 291 -12.98 13.56 1.68
CA PHE A 291 -11.83 12.80 1.19
C PHE A 291 -11.39 13.18 -0.22
N SER A 292 -12.17 14.00 -0.91
CA SER A 292 -11.91 14.39 -2.29
C SER A 292 -11.23 15.75 -2.42
N ALA A 293 -11.09 16.54 -1.36
CA ALA A 293 -10.44 17.86 -1.39
C ALA A 293 -8.95 17.80 -1.77
N VAL A 294 -8.49 18.71 -2.63
CA VAL A 294 -7.07 18.89 -2.97
C VAL A 294 -6.79 20.39 -3.07
N PRO A 295 -5.88 20.95 -2.23
CA PRO A 295 -5.14 20.29 -1.15
C PRO A 295 -6.07 19.75 -0.04
N TRP A 296 -5.57 18.86 0.83
CA TRP A 296 -6.37 18.30 1.93
C TRP A 296 -6.08 19.06 3.23
N THR A 297 -7.08 19.75 3.76
CA THR A 297 -6.92 20.68 4.87
C THR A 297 -7.20 20.01 6.21
N VAL A 298 -6.21 19.97 7.10
CA VAL A 298 -6.38 19.39 8.45
C VAL A 298 -7.34 20.23 9.29
N GLY A 299 -8.23 19.59 10.04
CA GLY A 299 -9.23 20.25 10.89
C GLY A 299 -10.49 20.68 10.14
N LYS A 300 -10.38 20.98 8.83
CA LYS A 300 -11.50 21.33 7.96
C LYS A 300 -12.07 20.11 7.21
N ASP A 301 -11.21 19.41 6.47
CA ASP A 301 -11.65 18.28 5.63
C ASP A 301 -11.71 16.97 6.41
N PHE A 302 -10.91 16.84 7.47
CA PHE A 302 -10.88 15.70 8.38
C PHE A 302 -10.34 16.09 9.76
N THR A 303 -10.70 15.32 10.79
CA THR A 303 -10.31 15.59 12.19
C THR A 303 -9.61 14.43 12.89
N ALA A 304 -9.46 13.28 12.24
CA ALA A 304 -8.48 12.27 12.65
C ALA A 304 -7.78 11.69 11.41
N PRO A 305 -6.47 11.41 11.48
CA PRO A 305 -5.71 10.99 10.32
C PRO A 305 -6.11 9.58 9.84
N THR A 306 -5.95 9.34 8.54
CA THR A 306 -5.92 7.99 7.94
C THR A 306 -4.49 7.62 7.56
N CYS A 307 -4.30 6.41 7.02
CA CYS A 307 -3.01 5.97 6.48
C CYS A 307 -2.41 6.99 5.49
N ALA A 308 -3.23 7.48 4.55
CA ALA A 308 -2.78 8.41 3.53
C ALA A 308 -2.42 9.78 4.07
N ALA A 309 -3.08 10.27 5.13
CA ALA A 309 -2.77 11.56 5.74
C ALA A 309 -1.30 11.56 6.22
N CYS A 310 -0.92 10.53 6.97
CA CYS A 310 0.43 10.42 7.54
C CYS A 310 1.49 10.04 6.50
N HIS A 311 1.15 9.18 5.52
CA HIS A 311 2.18 8.54 4.68
C HIS A 311 2.34 9.09 3.26
N SER A 312 1.36 9.78 2.68
CA SER A 312 1.45 10.14 1.24
C SER A 312 0.78 11.46 0.82
N SER A 313 -0.21 11.96 1.56
CA SER A 313 -1.05 13.08 1.11
C SER A 313 -0.34 14.43 1.18
N LEU A 314 -0.67 15.31 0.23
CA LEU A 314 -0.49 16.75 0.38
C LEU A 314 -1.44 17.24 1.48
N LEU A 315 -0.88 17.74 2.57
CA LEU A 315 -1.61 18.29 3.71
C LEU A 315 -1.32 19.78 3.85
N VAL A 316 -2.37 20.56 4.10
CA VAL A 316 -2.27 22.00 4.40
C VAL A 316 -3.01 22.35 5.69
N THR A 317 -2.63 23.47 6.31
CA THR A 317 -3.36 24.11 7.40
C THR A 317 -4.57 24.90 6.86
N PRO A 318 -5.51 25.34 7.72
CA PRO A 318 -6.67 26.15 7.30
C PRO A 318 -6.34 27.47 6.59
N ASP A 319 -5.19 28.07 6.91
CA ASP A 319 -4.62 29.26 6.28
C ASP A 319 -3.82 28.96 5.00
N GLY A 320 -3.68 27.69 4.63
CA GLY A 320 -3.12 27.26 3.35
C GLY A 320 -1.63 26.95 3.36
N GLU A 321 -0.97 26.95 4.53
CA GLU A 321 0.44 26.56 4.63
C GLU A 321 0.61 25.05 4.41
N VAL A 322 1.66 24.68 3.66
CA VAL A 322 1.97 23.26 3.41
C VAL A 322 2.56 22.62 4.67
N VAL A 323 1.83 21.66 5.22
CA VAL A 323 2.27 20.81 6.32
C VAL A 323 3.18 19.71 5.80
N ALA A 324 2.73 19.00 4.76
CA ALA A 324 3.48 17.91 4.15
C ALA A 324 3.18 17.82 2.66
N GLU A 325 4.23 17.70 1.85
CA GLU A 325 4.11 17.51 0.40
C GLU A 325 3.61 16.10 0.05
N ARG A 326 2.89 15.98 -1.08
CA ARG A 326 2.49 14.66 -1.60
C ARG A 326 3.73 13.85 -1.98
N THR A 327 3.68 12.54 -1.78
CA THR A 327 4.72 11.61 -2.23
C THR A 327 4.13 10.25 -2.58
N HIS A 328 4.54 9.67 -3.71
CA HIS A 328 4.30 8.27 -4.06
C HIS A 328 5.49 7.36 -3.73
N ASP A 329 6.59 7.92 -3.22
CA ASP A 329 7.61 7.17 -2.51
C ASP A 329 7.18 6.99 -1.05
N PHE A 330 6.52 5.88 -0.74
CA PHE A 330 6.07 5.56 0.63
C PHE A 330 7.23 5.31 1.61
N GLY A 331 8.48 5.22 1.13
CA GLY A 331 9.66 5.16 1.98
C GLY A 331 10.15 6.53 2.46
N SER A 332 9.78 7.61 1.78
CA SER A 332 10.40 8.94 1.98
C SER A 332 10.05 9.60 3.31
N ARG A 333 8.92 9.23 3.93
CA ARG A 333 8.50 9.71 5.26
C ARG A 333 8.95 8.81 6.42
N LEU A 334 9.61 7.69 6.13
CA LEU A 334 10.02 6.72 7.14
C LEU A 334 11.51 6.90 7.47
N TRP A 335 11.84 7.01 8.75
CA TRP A 335 13.23 7.02 9.24
C TRP A 335 13.70 5.64 9.69
N VAL A 336 12.82 4.87 10.32
CA VAL A 336 13.08 3.52 10.81
C VAL A 336 12.17 2.51 10.12
N ARG A 337 12.68 1.31 9.84
CA ARG A 337 11.92 0.17 9.33
C ARG A 337 11.48 -0.69 10.50
N LEU A 338 10.18 -0.67 10.78
CA LEU A 338 9.57 -1.43 11.88
C LEU A 338 9.41 -2.92 11.58
N PHE A 339 9.29 -3.26 10.30
CA PHE A 339 9.28 -4.65 9.85
C PHE A 339 10.70 -5.22 9.98
N GLY A 340 10.87 -6.16 10.91
CA GLY A 340 12.17 -6.69 11.27
C GLY A 340 12.76 -7.61 10.21
N LEU A 341 14.03 -7.41 9.84
CA LEU A 341 14.76 -8.27 8.89
C LEU A 341 16.15 -8.65 9.41
N ILE A 342 16.29 -9.24 10.60
CA ILE A 342 15.22 -9.63 11.54
C ILE A 342 14.94 -8.54 12.59
N TYR A 343 15.83 -7.56 12.73
CA TYR A 343 15.69 -6.43 13.64
C TYR A 343 15.06 -5.22 12.93
N ALA A 344 14.45 -4.32 13.70
CA ALA A 344 14.13 -2.99 13.20
C ALA A 344 15.43 -2.21 13.02
N HIS A 345 15.53 -1.50 11.90
CA HIS A 345 16.77 -0.87 11.42
C HIS A 345 16.46 0.46 10.73
N PRO A 346 17.43 1.37 10.57
CA PRO A 346 17.25 2.57 9.75
C PRO A 346 16.76 2.22 8.35
N GLN A 347 15.96 3.08 7.73
CA GLN A 347 15.38 2.77 6.41
C GLN A 347 16.45 2.58 5.32
N PRO A 348 16.29 1.62 4.40
CA PRO A 348 17.16 1.53 3.23
C PRO A 348 17.15 2.81 2.39
N ARG A 349 18.32 3.20 1.88
CA ARG A 349 18.48 4.36 0.97
C ARG A 349 17.83 4.11 -0.39
N SER A 350 17.87 2.86 -0.86
CA SER A 350 17.32 2.43 -2.14
C SER A 350 15.98 1.69 -1.96
N GLY A 351 15.11 1.79 -2.97
CA GLY A 351 13.95 0.92 -3.11
C GLY A 351 14.32 -0.52 -3.44
N ASP A 352 15.47 -0.71 -4.10
CA ASP A 352 16.06 -2.01 -4.35
C ASP A 352 16.82 -2.47 -3.10
N THR A 353 16.30 -3.47 -2.40
CA THR A 353 16.95 -4.00 -1.20
C THR A 353 17.75 -5.27 -1.49
N THR A 354 17.76 -5.79 -2.72
CA THR A 354 18.56 -6.97 -3.07
C THR A 354 20.05 -6.67 -3.10
N ILE A 355 20.43 -5.38 -3.15
CA ILE A 355 21.82 -4.91 -3.12
C ILE A 355 22.43 -4.95 -1.71
N ILE A 356 21.61 -5.07 -0.67
CA ILE A 356 22.06 -4.99 0.72
C ILE A 356 22.86 -6.24 1.04
N LYS A 357 24.06 -6.05 1.60
CA LYS A 357 24.88 -7.10 2.16
C LYS A 357 25.44 -6.62 3.50
N ASN A 358 25.19 -7.36 4.58
CA ASN A 358 25.78 -7.04 5.87
C ASN A 358 27.25 -7.51 5.92
N ARG A 359 27.94 -7.18 7.01
CA ARG A 359 29.35 -7.54 7.20
C ARG A 359 29.61 -9.05 7.27
N ASP A 360 28.60 -9.85 7.61
CA ASP A 360 28.69 -11.32 7.64
C ASP A 360 28.45 -11.92 6.24
N GLY A 361 28.24 -11.07 5.23
CA GLY A 361 28.00 -11.47 3.86
C GLY A 361 26.57 -11.90 3.56
N LEU A 362 25.65 -11.80 4.52
CA LEU A 362 24.25 -12.14 4.33
C LEU A 362 23.50 -11.00 3.62
N PRO A 363 22.50 -11.32 2.77
CA PRO A 363 21.68 -10.31 2.10
C PRO A 363 20.61 -9.74 3.04
N LEU A 364 21.03 -9.22 4.20
CA LEU A 364 20.18 -8.70 5.27
C LEU A 364 20.65 -7.29 5.69
N PRO A 365 19.75 -6.41 6.14
CA PRO A 365 20.09 -5.07 6.62
C PRO A 365 20.82 -5.07 7.96
N THR A 366 20.84 -6.19 8.68
CA THR A 366 21.55 -6.37 9.94
C THR A 366 22.18 -7.76 10.01
N THR A 367 23.24 -7.92 10.80
CA THR A 367 23.77 -9.24 11.20
C THR A 367 22.84 -9.93 12.18
N PHE A 368 23.05 -11.22 12.45
CA PHE A 368 22.34 -11.91 13.54
C PHE A 368 22.63 -11.32 14.92
N MET A 369 23.76 -10.64 15.08
CA MET A 369 24.10 -9.90 16.30
C MET A 369 23.60 -8.44 16.31
N ASN A 370 22.67 -8.10 15.41
CA ASN A 370 22.03 -6.79 15.28
C ASN A 370 22.99 -5.63 14.92
N GLU A 371 24.00 -5.91 14.10
CA GLU A 371 24.85 -4.86 13.56
C GLU A 371 24.33 -4.41 12.18
N PRO A 372 24.02 -3.11 11.99
CA PRO A 372 23.44 -2.61 10.75
C PRO A 372 24.43 -2.55 9.59
N ALA A 373 23.94 -2.86 8.39
CA ALA A 373 24.63 -2.64 7.11
C ALA A 373 24.58 -1.16 6.70
N SER A 374 25.18 -0.29 7.53
CA SER A 374 25.02 1.17 7.52
C SER A 374 25.25 1.85 6.16
N GLU A 375 26.09 1.27 5.29
CA GLU A 375 26.35 1.77 3.94
C GLU A 375 25.07 1.81 3.06
N TYR A 376 24.14 0.89 3.29
CA TYR A 376 22.90 0.76 2.54
C TYR A 376 21.71 1.48 3.19
N LEU A 377 21.88 1.97 4.43
CA LEU A 377 20.79 2.54 5.24
C LEU A 377 20.97 4.05 5.41
N ILE A 378 19.87 4.77 5.57
CA ILE A 378 19.90 6.23 5.70
C ILE A 378 20.71 6.66 6.94
N THR A 379 21.37 7.82 6.84
CA THR A 379 22.18 8.36 7.94
C THR A 379 21.32 8.77 9.12
N ARG A 380 21.94 9.04 10.26
CA ARG A 380 21.24 9.59 11.42
C ARG A 380 20.61 10.95 11.12
N GLU A 381 21.27 11.83 10.36
CA GLU A 381 20.67 13.14 10.01
C GLU A 381 19.41 12.96 9.17
N GLU A 382 19.42 12.04 8.19
CA GLU A 382 18.24 11.77 7.37
C GLU A 382 17.11 11.12 8.17
N GLN A 383 17.45 10.32 9.19
CA GLN A 383 16.46 9.78 10.12
C GLN A 383 15.76 10.90 10.90
N GLU A 384 16.52 11.80 11.53
CA GLU A 384 15.94 12.92 12.27
C GLU A 384 15.12 13.83 11.36
N ARG A 385 15.62 14.16 10.16
CA ARG A 385 14.88 14.98 9.18
C ARG A 385 13.51 14.38 8.84
N ARG A 386 13.44 13.07 8.62
CA ARG A 386 12.16 12.39 8.31
C ARG A 386 11.26 12.29 9.53
N LYS A 387 11.82 12.06 10.72
CA LYS A 387 11.09 12.05 11.99
C LYS A 387 10.45 13.42 12.25
N ASP A 388 11.20 14.51 12.07
CA ASP A 388 10.69 15.88 12.21
C ASP A 388 9.60 16.21 11.19
N GLY A 389 9.74 15.73 9.95
CA GLY A 389 8.68 15.81 8.95
C GLY A 389 7.37 15.15 9.41
N MET A 390 7.46 13.98 10.06
CA MET A 390 6.29 13.32 10.64
C MET A 390 5.76 14.07 11.87
N LYS A 391 6.62 14.57 12.75
CA LYS A 391 6.22 15.41 13.89
C LYS A 391 5.46 16.66 13.44
N LYS A 392 5.83 17.27 12.31
CA LYS A 392 5.10 18.41 11.73
C LYS A 392 3.65 18.05 11.38
N ILE A 393 3.39 16.84 10.89
CA ILE A 393 2.03 16.33 10.67
C ILE A 393 1.30 16.18 12.02
N CYS A 394 1.95 15.64 13.04
CA CYS A 394 1.33 15.50 14.36
C CYS A 394 0.99 16.86 15.01
N ASN A 395 1.84 17.87 14.80
CA ASN A 395 1.69 19.23 15.34
C ASN A 395 0.44 19.97 14.83
N THR A 396 -0.22 19.49 13.77
CA THR A 396 -1.50 20.07 13.33
C THR A 396 -2.65 19.75 14.29
N CYS A 397 -2.46 18.82 15.23
CA CYS A 397 -3.51 18.38 16.17
C CYS A 397 -3.03 18.22 17.62
N HIS A 398 -1.74 18.02 17.85
CA HIS A 398 -1.17 17.74 19.18
C HIS A 398 -0.04 18.70 19.54
N SER A 399 0.20 18.88 20.83
CA SER A 399 1.33 19.68 21.32
C SER A 399 2.66 18.98 21.10
N THR A 400 3.73 19.77 20.97
CA THR A 400 5.11 19.29 20.81
C THR A 400 5.53 18.31 21.92
N ASP A 401 5.15 18.59 23.17
CA ASP A 401 5.50 17.75 24.32
C ASP A 401 4.90 16.33 24.23
N TRP A 402 3.61 16.25 23.88
CA TRP A 402 2.94 14.96 23.67
C TRP A 402 3.60 14.16 22.55
N ILE A 403 3.96 14.83 21.46
CA ILE A 403 4.59 14.23 20.29
C ILE A 403 5.99 13.70 20.63
N ASN A 404 6.79 14.49 21.34
CA ASN A 404 8.12 14.08 21.78
C ASN A 404 8.05 12.86 22.70
N THR A 405 7.11 12.86 23.65
CA THR A 405 6.87 11.72 24.55
C THR A 405 6.45 10.46 23.78
N HIS A 406 5.54 10.60 22.79
CA HIS A 406 5.11 9.48 21.95
C HIS A 406 6.28 8.84 21.20
N PHE A 407 7.13 9.66 20.58
CA PHE A 407 8.27 9.15 19.81
C PHE A 407 9.40 8.62 20.71
N ALA A 408 9.61 9.17 21.91
CA ALA A 408 10.54 8.60 22.88
C ALA A 408 10.10 7.19 23.33
N LYS A 409 8.80 7.00 23.61
CA LYS A 409 8.22 5.68 23.90
C LYS A 409 8.40 4.72 22.72
N MET A 410 8.18 5.18 21.49
CA MET A 410 8.41 4.36 20.29
C MET A 410 9.87 3.93 20.16
N ASP A 411 10.83 4.83 20.40
CA ASP A 411 12.26 4.52 20.37
C ASP A 411 12.63 3.45 21.43
N SER A 412 12.10 3.57 22.67
CA SER A 412 12.26 2.55 23.71
C SER A 412 11.71 1.20 23.27
N THR A 413 10.49 1.19 22.72
CA THR A 413 9.84 -0.04 22.23
C THR A 413 10.68 -0.74 21.16
N ILE A 414 11.26 0.03 20.23
CA ILE A 414 12.12 -0.52 19.16
C ILE A 414 13.37 -1.16 19.75
N LYS A 415 14.00 -0.50 20.73
CA LYS A 415 15.17 -1.04 21.43
C LYS A 415 14.85 -2.37 22.11
N GLU A 416 13.81 -2.40 22.95
CA GLU A 416 13.46 -3.58 23.74
C GLU A 416 13.02 -4.76 22.86
N THR A 417 12.24 -4.51 21.79
CA THR A 417 11.85 -5.57 20.85
C THR A 417 13.03 -6.11 20.04
N ASN A 418 14.03 -5.27 19.72
CA ASN A 418 15.28 -5.75 19.12
C ASN A 418 16.09 -6.60 20.11
N GLU A 419 16.16 -6.22 21.39
CA GLU A 419 16.82 -7.02 22.43
C GLU A 419 16.15 -8.39 22.62
N MET A 420 14.83 -8.44 22.65
CA MET A 420 14.06 -9.70 22.70
C MET A 420 14.27 -10.56 21.46
N THR A 421 14.34 -9.94 20.29
CA THR A 421 14.69 -10.63 19.03
C THR A 421 16.11 -11.20 19.09
N LEU A 422 17.05 -10.49 19.70
CA LEU A 422 18.43 -10.95 19.85
C LEU A 422 18.52 -12.14 20.79
N THR A 423 17.74 -12.15 21.87
CA THR A 423 17.62 -13.31 22.76
C THR A 423 17.12 -14.55 22.01
N ALA A 424 16.04 -14.43 21.21
CA ALA A 424 15.55 -15.53 20.38
C ALA A 424 16.59 -16.00 19.36
N THR A 425 17.31 -15.06 18.76
CA THR A 425 18.35 -15.37 17.76
C THR A 425 19.51 -16.12 18.39
N LYS A 426 19.93 -15.77 19.62
CA LYS A 426 20.94 -16.51 20.37
C LYS A 426 20.49 -17.93 20.72
N LEU A 427 19.23 -18.11 21.13
CA LEU A 427 18.66 -19.44 21.39
C LEU A 427 18.67 -20.31 20.14
N MET A 428 18.25 -19.75 19.02
CA MET A 428 18.25 -20.44 17.73
C MET A 428 19.69 -20.78 17.28
N MET A 429 20.64 -19.85 17.39
CA MET A 429 22.06 -20.10 17.08
C MET A 429 22.67 -21.18 17.99
N ASP A 430 22.27 -21.26 19.26
CA ASP A 430 22.67 -22.35 20.16
C ASP A 430 22.11 -23.70 19.69
N ALA A 431 20.84 -23.73 19.27
CA ALA A 431 20.21 -24.94 18.73
C ALA A 431 20.97 -25.47 17.50
N TRP A 432 21.33 -24.60 16.56
CA TRP A 432 22.18 -24.98 15.42
C TRP A 432 23.57 -25.43 15.84
N LYS A 433 24.23 -24.70 16.75
CA LYS A 433 25.57 -25.06 17.24
C LYS A 433 25.60 -26.45 17.87
N ARG A 434 24.52 -26.84 18.56
CA ARG A 434 24.36 -28.15 19.20
C ARG A 434 23.86 -29.24 18.24
N GLY A 435 23.59 -28.89 16.98
CA GLY A 435 23.01 -29.78 15.98
C GLY A 435 21.67 -30.35 16.43
N ILE A 436 20.84 -29.50 17.06
CA ILE A 436 19.45 -29.80 17.45
C ILE A 436 18.50 -29.53 16.28
N GLU A 437 18.78 -28.46 15.54
CA GLU A 437 18.20 -28.12 14.25
C GLU A 437 19.37 -27.96 13.24
N ASP A 438 19.08 -28.11 11.96
CA ASP A 438 19.99 -27.94 10.83
C ASP A 438 19.91 -26.51 10.28
N ASN A 439 21.06 -25.88 10.05
CA ASN A 439 21.10 -24.47 9.64
C ASN A 439 21.09 -24.24 8.12
N THR A 440 20.89 -25.27 7.30
CA THR A 440 20.85 -25.17 5.84
C THR A 440 19.62 -24.40 5.35
N ASN A 441 18.47 -24.58 6.03
CA ASN A 441 17.25 -23.83 5.80
C ASN A 441 16.75 -23.27 7.13
N PRO A 442 16.92 -21.97 7.42
CA PRO A 442 16.68 -21.44 8.76
C PRO A 442 15.19 -21.24 9.12
N PHE A 443 14.28 -21.95 8.46
CA PHE A 443 12.84 -21.68 8.47
C PHE A 443 11.94 -22.92 8.50
N ASP A 444 12.46 -24.14 8.30
CA ASP A 444 11.62 -25.32 8.10
C ASP A 444 11.40 -26.15 9.37
N GLU A 445 12.21 -25.96 10.40
CA GLU A 445 12.11 -26.71 11.65
C GLU A 445 11.34 -25.98 12.77
N GLY A 446 11.16 -26.68 13.90
CA GLY A 446 10.25 -26.26 14.97
C GLY A 446 10.72 -25.00 15.69
N ILE A 447 11.97 -25.00 16.18
CA ILE A 447 12.56 -23.86 16.89
C ILE A 447 12.75 -22.68 15.94
N GLU A 448 13.04 -22.95 14.67
CA GLU A 448 13.18 -21.93 13.63
C GLU A 448 11.86 -21.21 13.35
N LYS A 449 10.75 -21.94 13.29
CA LYS A 449 9.40 -21.33 13.17
C LYS A 449 9.04 -20.48 14.38
N LEU A 450 9.43 -20.88 15.59
CA LEU A 450 9.27 -20.04 16.78
C LEU A 450 10.13 -18.77 16.67
N TRP A 451 11.37 -18.89 16.20
CA TRP A 451 12.24 -17.74 15.93
C TRP A 451 11.63 -16.79 14.90
N ILE A 452 11.07 -17.31 13.79
CA ILE A 452 10.34 -16.49 12.79
C ILE A 452 9.21 -15.71 13.44
N LYS A 453 8.34 -16.37 14.23
CA LYS A 453 7.23 -15.71 14.91
C LYS A 453 7.70 -14.55 15.80
N GLN A 454 8.84 -14.70 16.48
CA GLN A 454 9.43 -13.68 17.35
C GLN A 454 9.59 -12.33 16.65
N TRP A 455 10.22 -12.33 15.47
CA TRP A 455 10.56 -11.09 14.76
C TRP A 455 9.50 -10.70 13.72
N LEU A 456 8.97 -11.67 12.98
CA LEU A 456 8.04 -11.43 11.88
C LEU A 456 6.66 -11.01 12.37
N PHE A 457 6.13 -11.67 13.41
CA PHE A 457 4.78 -11.41 13.91
C PHE A 457 4.82 -10.53 15.16
N TYR A 458 5.48 -10.97 16.22
CA TYR A 458 5.32 -10.36 17.54
C TYR A 458 6.05 -9.02 17.66
N SER A 459 7.36 -8.99 17.38
CA SER A 459 8.12 -7.74 17.42
C SER A 459 7.61 -6.72 16.41
N SER A 460 7.22 -7.17 15.20
CA SER A 460 6.60 -6.29 14.20
C SER A 460 5.27 -5.72 14.69
N SER A 461 4.39 -6.54 15.29
CA SER A 461 3.11 -6.08 15.84
C SER A 461 3.28 -5.02 16.93
N ILE A 462 4.17 -5.26 17.89
CA ILE A 462 4.47 -4.32 18.99
C ILE A 462 4.99 -3.00 18.43
N ARG A 463 5.94 -3.05 17.49
CA ARG A 463 6.51 -1.84 16.86
C ARG A 463 5.47 -1.06 16.07
N TYR A 464 4.60 -1.73 15.31
CA TYR A 464 3.51 -1.09 14.57
C TYR A 464 2.51 -0.42 15.51
N ALA A 465 2.10 -1.12 16.58
CA ALA A 465 1.17 -0.60 17.57
C ALA A 465 1.73 0.59 18.37
N SER A 466 3.02 0.56 18.70
CA SER A 466 3.70 1.68 19.34
C SER A 466 3.79 2.91 18.42
N ALA A 467 4.08 2.71 17.13
CA ALA A 467 4.24 3.80 16.16
C ALA A 467 2.92 4.50 15.79
N MET A 468 1.83 3.74 15.61
CA MET A 468 0.56 4.27 15.09
C MET A 468 -0.44 4.68 16.18
N THR A 469 0.01 4.78 17.43
CA THR A 469 -0.76 5.20 18.62
C THR A 469 -1.98 4.30 18.88
N GLY A 470 -2.01 3.60 20.02
CA GLY A 470 -3.28 3.14 20.57
C GLY A 470 -3.86 1.83 20.02
N ALA A 471 -3.05 0.79 19.87
CA ALA A 471 -3.58 -0.58 19.84
C ALA A 471 -3.00 -1.40 21.00
N PRO A 472 -3.43 -1.15 22.25
CA PRO A 472 -2.87 -1.81 23.43
C PRO A 472 -2.88 -3.33 23.30
N ASP A 473 -3.90 -3.92 22.67
CA ASP A 473 -4.02 -5.37 22.59
C ASP A 473 -3.02 -5.99 21.59
N TYR A 474 -2.66 -5.25 20.54
CA TYR A 474 -1.54 -5.63 19.64
C TYR A 474 -0.16 -5.41 20.26
N THR A 475 -0.05 -4.60 21.32
CA THR A 475 1.16 -4.57 22.17
C THR A 475 1.12 -5.57 23.32
N SER A 476 -0.04 -6.14 23.66
CA SER A 476 -0.21 -7.01 24.82
C SER A 476 -0.50 -8.46 24.43
N PHE A 477 -1.78 -8.84 24.29
CA PHE A 477 -2.18 -10.25 24.24
C PHE A 477 -2.45 -10.80 22.83
N LYS A 478 -2.84 -9.97 21.85
CA LYS A 478 -3.14 -10.49 20.49
C LYS A 478 -1.90 -11.08 19.80
N LEU A 479 -0.85 -10.28 19.73
CA LEU A 479 0.43 -10.59 19.07
C LEU A 479 1.58 -9.86 19.78
N GLY A 480 1.36 -9.43 21.00
CA GLY A 480 2.18 -8.44 21.69
C GLY A 480 3.22 -9.04 22.63
N TRP A 481 3.51 -8.33 23.71
CA TRP A 481 4.49 -8.70 24.73
C TRP A 481 4.25 -10.07 25.38
N TRP A 482 2.98 -10.46 25.56
CA TRP A 482 2.64 -11.79 26.07
C TRP A 482 3.19 -12.89 25.15
N GLU A 483 2.83 -12.83 23.87
CA GLU A 483 3.31 -13.78 22.86
C GLU A 483 4.83 -13.71 22.68
N LEU A 484 5.40 -12.50 22.65
CA LEU A 484 6.84 -12.28 22.49
C LEU A 484 7.67 -12.93 23.62
N SER A 485 7.17 -12.87 24.85
CA SER A 485 7.84 -13.46 26.03
C SER A 485 7.58 -14.96 26.13
N HIS A 486 6.33 -15.39 25.93
CA HIS A 486 5.96 -16.80 25.95
C HIS A 486 6.72 -17.60 24.89
N ASN A 487 6.90 -17.05 23.69
CA ASN A 487 7.62 -17.70 22.61
C ASN A 487 9.10 -17.94 22.93
N LEU A 488 9.76 -17.07 23.71
CA LEU A 488 11.13 -17.33 24.18
C LEU A 488 11.19 -18.54 25.12
N GLN A 489 10.20 -18.67 26.01
CA GLN A 489 10.10 -19.84 26.89
C GLN A 489 9.88 -21.11 26.07
N MET A 490 8.97 -21.07 25.08
CA MET A 490 8.74 -22.20 24.18
C MET A 490 10.01 -22.61 23.43
N MET A 491 10.81 -21.64 22.96
CA MET A 491 12.09 -21.93 22.30
C MET A 491 13.07 -22.62 23.25
N LYS A 492 13.22 -22.10 24.47
CA LYS A 492 14.08 -22.71 25.51
C LYS A 492 13.64 -24.13 25.84
N ASP A 493 12.36 -24.35 26.10
CA ASP A 493 11.81 -25.66 26.44
C ASP A 493 11.99 -26.65 25.29
N ALA A 494 11.77 -26.22 24.05
CA ALA A 494 11.99 -27.05 22.87
C ALA A 494 13.45 -27.47 22.72
N ILE A 495 14.39 -26.54 22.96
CA ILE A 495 15.83 -26.84 22.96
C ILE A 495 16.17 -27.86 24.04
N GLU A 496 15.70 -27.67 25.27
CA GLU A 496 15.96 -28.59 26.40
C GLU A 496 15.40 -29.99 26.11
N MET A 497 14.14 -30.09 25.68
CA MET A 497 13.51 -31.37 25.35
C MET A 497 14.24 -32.10 24.22
N LYS A 498 14.56 -31.41 23.11
CA LYS A 498 15.27 -32.04 21.99
C LYS A 498 16.69 -32.46 22.36
N SER A 499 17.35 -31.73 23.26
CA SER A 499 18.69 -32.09 23.77
C SER A 499 18.66 -33.41 24.53
N LEU A 500 17.71 -33.57 25.46
CA LEU A 500 17.55 -34.82 26.22
C LEU A 500 17.25 -36.02 25.32
N LEU A 501 16.51 -35.81 24.22
CA LEU A 501 16.22 -36.86 23.26
C LEU A 501 17.45 -37.25 22.42
N LYS A 502 18.37 -36.32 22.19
CA LYS A 502 19.63 -36.57 21.48
C LYS A 502 20.61 -37.35 22.37
N GLU A 503 20.78 -36.93 23.62
CA GLU A 503 21.62 -37.62 24.60
C GLU A 503 21.17 -39.07 24.89
N LYS A 504 19.88 -39.39 24.71
CA LYS A 504 19.37 -40.77 24.84
C LYS A 504 19.58 -41.66 23.61
N LYS A 505 19.94 -41.06 22.46
CA LYS A 505 20.18 -41.76 21.19
C LYS A 505 21.68 -42.01 20.94
N GLU A 506 22.53 -41.18 21.55
CA GLU A 506 23.98 -41.38 21.69
C GLU A 506 24.27 -42.35 22.84
#